data_AF-Q8KRV5-F1
#
_entry.id   AF-Q8KRV5-F1
#
_cell.length_a   1.000
_cell.length_b   1.000
_cell.length_c   1.000
_cell.angle_alpha   90.00
_cell.angle_beta   90.00
_cell.angle_gamma   90.00
#
_symmetry.space_group_name_H-M   'P 1'
#
loop_
_entity.id
_entity.type
_entity.pdbx_description
1 polymer ?
#
loop_
_entity_poly.entity_id
_entity_poly.type
_entity_poly.pdbx_seq_one_letter_code
_entity_poly.pdbx_strand_id
1 'polypeptide(L)'
;MNQEIKKILKNSMITSIIVFIYGLVVRSPAVYLGMFGGCIISWLGFYSICLEAEAAVKIPSFQRTVTGYLKRYLIYGIYLGILIKFWGIAAFLGGALGLLNIKFNIFIMTGALVIEKIKCRLKKFK
;
A
#
# COMPACT_ATOMS: atom_id res chain seq x y z
N MET A 1 12.82 0.00 12.64
CA MET A 1 12.26 0.31 11.30
C MET A 1 13.06 1.39 10.59
N ASN A 2 13.54 1.09 9.38
CA ASN A 2 14.43 1.95 8.58
C ASN A 2 13.78 3.32 8.24
N GLN A 3 14.57 4.39 8.12
CA GLN A 3 14.07 5.77 7.92
C GLN A 3 13.27 5.93 6.61
N GLU A 4 13.71 5.24 5.55
CA GLU A 4 13.04 5.21 4.25
C GLU A 4 11.63 4.60 4.34
N ILE A 5 11.49 3.50 5.07
CA ILE A 5 10.21 2.81 5.27
C ILE A 5 9.24 3.72 6.04
N LYS A 6 9.72 4.40 7.09
CA LYS A 6 8.92 5.40 7.82
C LYS A 6 8.44 6.52 6.90
N LYS A 7 9.28 6.98 5.97
CA LYS A 7 8.93 8.03 5.01
C LYS A 7 7.84 7.56 4.03
N ILE A 8 7.94 6.35 3.50
CA ILE A 8 6.90 5.74 2.63
C ILE A 8 5.58 5.63 3.40
N LEU A 9 5.62 5.17 4.65
CA LEU A 9 4.44 4.99 5.48
C LEU A 9 3.75 6.33 5.79
N LYS A 10 4.55 7.38 6.04
CA LYS A 10 4.07 8.75 6.27
C LYS A 10 3.47 9.37 4.99
N ASN A 11 4.13 9.21 3.84
CA ASN A 11 3.59 9.66 2.55
C ASN A 11 2.29 8.94 2.18
N SER A 12 2.21 7.64 2.45
CA SER A 12 0.97 6.90 2.23
C SER A 12 -0.16 7.41 3.11
N MET A 13 0.10 7.73 4.37
CA MET A 13 -0.89 8.34 5.26
C MET A 13 -1.40 9.68 4.72
N ILE A 14 -0.50 10.52 4.19
CA ILE A 14 -0.87 11.81 3.55
C ILE A 14 -1.76 11.56 2.33
N THR A 15 -1.41 10.62 1.46
CA THR A 15 -2.25 10.28 0.30
C THR A 15 -3.62 9.74 0.71
N SER A 16 -3.72 8.96 1.78
CA SER A 16 -5.01 8.50 2.31
C SER A 16 -5.88 9.67 2.80
N ILE A 17 -5.29 10.70 3.41
CA ILE A 17 -6.00 11.93 3.82
C ILE A 17 -6.49 12.72 2.59
N ILE A 18 -5.70 12.79 1.52
CA ILE A 18 -6.12 13.45 0.27
C ILE A 18 -7.30 12.70 -0.37
N VAL A 19 -7.23 11.37 -0.44
CA VAL A 19 -8.33 10.53 -0.94
C VAL A 19 -9.58 10.66 -0.08
N PHE A 20 -9.41 10.81 1.24
CA PHE A 20 -10.51 11.07 2.17
C PHE A 20 -11.22 12.40 1.86
N ILE A 21 -10.45 13.49 1.71
CA ILE A 21 -10.99 14.81 1.36
C ILE A 21 -11.69 14.75 0.00
N TYR A 22 -11.09 14.08 -0.99
CA TYR A 22 -11.71 13.88 -2.30
C TYR A 22 -13.03 13.11 -2.21
N GLY A 23 -13.09 12.05 -1.41
CA GLY A 23 -14.32 11.30 -1.16
C GLY A 23 -15.41 12.14 -0.50
N LEU A 24 -15.02 13.07 0.38
CA LEU A 24 -15.94 13.98 1.06
C LEU A 24 -16.55 15.02 0.09
N VAL A 25 -15.77 15.50 -0.88
CA VAL A 25 -16.25 16.41 -1.94
C VAL A 25 -17.19 15.69 -2.91
N VAL A 26 -16.86 14.46 -3.32
CA VAL A 26 -17.67 13.69 -4.29
C VAL A 26 -18.96 13.14 -3.65
N ARG A 27 -19.05 13.05 -2.31
CA ARG A 27 -20.20 12.51 -1.54
C ARG A 27 -20.70 11.14 -2.01
N SER A 28 -19.88 10.40 -2.74
CA SER A 28 -20.24 9.06 -3.22
C SER A 28 -19.74 8.01 -2.23
N PRO A 29 -20.61 7.11 -1.75
CA PRO A 29 -20.22 6.08 -0.81
C PRO A 29 -19.21 5.10 -1.44
N ALA A 30 -19.15 5.00 -2.76
CA ALA A 30 -18.15 4.19 -3.47
C ALA A 30 -16.73 4.74 -3.30
N VAL A 31 -16.56 6.07 -3.31
CA VAL A 31 -15.24 6.70 -3.13
C VAL A 31 -14.84 6.66 -1.65
N TYR A 32 -15.80 6.90 -0.75
CA TYR A 32 -15.56 6.95 0.69
C TYR A 32 -15.28 5.57 1.29
N LEU A 33 -16.09 4.55 0.96
CA LEU A 33 -15.94 3.21 1.55
C LEU A 33 -15.02 2.31 0.73
N GLY A 34 -15.02 2.47 -0.58
CA GLY A 34 -14.09 1.78 -1.48
C GLY A 34 -12.70 2.40 -1.40
N MET A 35 -12.52 3.59 -1.92
CA MET A 35 -11.17 4.14 -2.13
C MET A 35 -10.43 4.45 -0.83
N PHE A 36 -11.07 5.14 0.12
CA PHE A 36 -10.44 5.44 1.40
C PHE A 36 -10.29 4.20 2.29
N GLY A 37 -11.29 3.31 2.33
CA GLY A 37 -11.18 2.01 3.02
C GLY A 37 -10.02 1.18 2.46
N GLY A 38 -9.86 1.15 1.14
CA GLY A 38 -8.78 0.44 0.46
C GLY A 38 -7.41 1.03 0.82
N CYS A 39 -7.31 2.35 0.94
CA CYS A 39 -6.09 3.02 1.40
C CYS A 39 -5.72 2.63 2.84
N ILE A 40 -6.69 2.56 3.77
CA ILE A 40 -6.44 2.14 5.15
C ILE A 40 -5.98 0.68 5.21
N ILE A 41 -6.67 -0.22 4.51
CA ILE A 41 -6.32 -1.65 4.54
C ILE A 41 -4.95 -1.88 3.90
N SER A 42 -4.63 -1.15 2.82
CA SER A 42 -3.28 -1.17 2.25
C SER A 42 -2.24 -0.73 3.28
N TRP A 43 -2.51 0.36 4.01
CA TRP A 43 -1.60 0.91 5.01
C TRP A 43 -1.34 -0.04 6.17
N LEU A 44 -2.39 -0.65 6.72
CA LEU A 44 -2.26 -1.68 7.76
C LEU A 44 -1.53 -2.93 7.24
N GLY A 45 -1.84 -3.34 6.01
CA GLY A 45 -1.18 -4.44 5.32
C GLY A 45 0.32 -4.21 5.19
N PHE A 46 0.72 -3.03 4.71
CA PHE A 46 2.12 -2.64 4.55
C PHE A 46 2.85 -2.47 5.89
N TYR A 47 2.21 -1.85 6.88
CA TYR A 47 2.76 -1.73 8.23
C TYR A 47 3.09 -3.10 8.82
N SER A 48 2.16 -4.05 8.65
CA SER A 48 2.37 -5.42 9.09
C SER A 48 3.53 -6.09 8.35
N ILE A 49 3.73 -5.80 7.03
CA ILE A 49 4.87 -6.35 6.26
C ILE A 49 6.17 -5.86 6.87
N CYS A 50 6.25 -4.58 7.21
CA CYS A 50 7.46 -3.99 7.77
C CYS A 50 7.78 -4.58 9.15
N LEU A 51 6.78 -4.83 9.98
CA LEU A 51 6.96 -5.49 11.28
C LEU A 51 7.44 -6.94 11.12
N GLU A 52 6.83 -7.71 10.21
CA GLU A 52 7.26 -9.09 9.96
C GLU A 52 8.65 -9.17 9.35
N ALA A 53 8.99 -8.26 8.43
CA ALA A 53 10.34 -8.18 7.85
C ALA A 53 11.39 -7.87 8.92
N GLU A 54 11.10 -6.94 9.85
CA GLU A 54 11.99 -6.62 10.96
C GLU A 54 12.14 -7.78 11.95
N ALA A 55 11.07 -8.54 12.19
CA ALA A 55 11.09 -9.74 13.02
C ALA A 55 11.86 -10.89 12.37
N ALA A 56 11.70 -11.09 11.05
CA ALA A 56 12.39 -12.14 10.29
C ALA A 56 13.90 -11.93 10.21
N VAL A 57 14.38 -10.68 10.19
CA VAL A 57 15.81 -10.35 10.26
C VAL A 57 16.41 -10.74 11.61
N LYS A 58 15.63 -10.66 12.71
CA LYS A 58 16.10 -11.03 14.06
C LYS A 58 16.06 -12.54 14.31
N ILE A 59 15.01 -13.24 13.84
CA ILE A 59 14.85 -14.69 13.98
C ILE A 59 14.24 -15.22 12.68
N PRO A 60 15.04 -15.88 11.81
CA PRO A 60 14.55 -16.36 10.52
C PRO A 60 13.60 -17.55 10.73
N SER A 61 12.31 -17.31 10.56
CA SER A 61 11.27 -18.35 10.57
C SER A 61 10.50 -18.31 9.25
N PHE A 62 10.82 -19.26 8.36
CA PHE A 62 10.20 -19.35 7.03
C PHE A 62 8.68 -19.55 7.12
N GLN A 63 8.20 -20.31 8.10
CA GLN A 63 6.78 -20.55 8.31
C GLN A 63 6.03 -19.27 8.69
N ARG A 64 6.59 -18.39 9.54
CA ARG A 64 5.93 -17.11 9.89
C ARG A 64 5.74 -16.21 8.67
N THR A 65 6.74 -16.12 7.80
CA THR A 65 6.69 -15.27 6.60
C THR A 65 5.60 -15.72 5.61
N VAL A 66 5.45 -17.03 5.40
CA VAL A 66 4.45 -17.59 4.48
C VAL A 66 3.03 -17.40 5.02
N THR A 67 2.81 -17.70 6.31
CA THR A 67 1.47 -17.56 6.93
C THR A 67 1.02 -16.11 6.99
N GLY A 68 1.95 -15.17 7.20
CA GLY A 68 1.68 -13.72 7.15
C GLY A 68 1.24 -13.25 5.76
N TYR A 69 1.88 -13.76 4.71
CA TYR A 69 1.51 -13.47 3.32
C TYR A 69 0.09 -13.94 2.99
N LEU A 70 -0.24 -15.17 3.37
CA LEU A 70 -1.55 -15.75 3.07
C LEU A 70 -2.70 -15.01 3.76
N LYS A 71 -2.51 -14.64 5.04
CA LYS A 71 -3.51 -13.86 5.80
C LYS A 71 -3.83 -12.53 5.14
N ARG A 72 -2.85 -11.85 4.55
CA ARG A 72 -3.07 -10.56 3.87
C ARG A 72 -3.91 -10.70 2.62
N TYR A 73 -3.61 -11.67 1.76
CA TYR A 73 -4.40 -11.90 0.56
C TYR A 73 -5.85 -12.29 0.89
N LEU A 74 -6.05 -13.04 1.99
CA LEU A 74 -7.37 -13.30 2.54
C LEU A 74 -8.08 -12.01 2.99
N ILE A 75 -7.41 -11.13 3.73
CA ILE A 75 -7.99 -9.85 4.17
C ILE A 75 -8.38 -8.96 2.98
N TYR A 76 -7.51 -8.85 1.97
CA TYR A 76 -7.81 -8.09 0.75
C TYR A 76 -8.98 -8.70 -0.03
N GLY A 77 -9.03 -10.02 -0.14
CA GLY A 77 -10.11 -10.75 -0.81
C GLY A 77 -11.45 -10.58 -0.10
N ILE A 78 -11.48 -10.70 1.23
CA ILE A 78 -12.69 -10.48 2.03
C ILE A 78 -13.17 -9.04 1.89
N TYR A 79 -12.25 -8.07 1.98
CA TYR A 79 -12.58 -6.65 1.83
C TYR A 79 -13.20 -6.34 0.45
N LEU A 80 -12.57 -6.81 -0.63
CA LEU A 80 -13.08 -6.63 -1.98
C LEU A 80 -14.40 -7.37 -2.21
N GLY A 81 -14.57 -8.56 -1.63
CA GLY A 81 -15.83 -9.32 -1.70
C GLY A 81 -16.98 -8.61 -1.00
N ILE A 82 -16.75 -8.01 0.17
CA ILE A 82 -17.76 -7.21 0.89
C ILE A 82 -18.13 -5.97 0.07
N LEU A 83 -17.15 -5.29 -0.52
CA LEU A 83 -17.40 -4.10 -1.35
C LEU A 83 -18.29 -4.41 -2.57
N ILE A 84 -18.01 -5.50 -3.29
CA ILE A 84 -18.82 -5.93 -4.44
C ILE A 84 -20.26 -6.20 -4.00
N LYS A 85 -20.44 -6.93 -2.89
CA LYS A 85 -21.76 -7.37 -2.42
C LYS A 85 -22.65 -6.20 -1.97
N PHE A 86 -22.09 -5.17 -1.32
CA PHE A 86 -22.87 -4.09 -0.72
C PHE A 86 -22.94 -2.81 -1.56
N TRP A 87 -21.87 -2.46 -2.28
CA TRP A 87 -21.77 -1.18 -3.00
C TRP A 87 -21.50 -1.32 -4.51
N GLY A 88 -21.42 -2.55 -5.03
CA GLY A 88 -21.28 -2.85 -6.45
C GLY A 88 -19.90 -2.58 -7.03
N ILE A 89 -19.83 -2.60 -8.37
CA ILE A 89 -18.57 -2.57 -9.14
C ILE A 89 -17.79 -1.26 -8.95
N ALA A 90 -18.49 -0.13 -8.79
CA ALA A 90 -17.85 1.17 -8.61
C ALA A 90 -17.03 1.23 -7.31
N ALA A 91 -17.54 0.66 -6.22
CA ALA A 91 -16.83 0.62 -4.94
C ALA A 91 -15.72 -0.44 -4.94
N PHE A 92 -15.87 -1.52 -5.70
CA PHE A 92 -14.78 -2.47 -5.95
C PHE A 92 -13.61 -1.81 -6.68
N LEU A 93 -13.87 -1.06 -7.75
CA LEU A 93 -12.82 -0.32 -8.48
C LEU A 93 -12.16 0.74 -7.58
N GLY A 94 -12.97 1.47 -6.80
CA GLY A 94 -12.45 2.40 -5.79
C GLY A 94 -11.55 1.70 -4.77
N GLY A 95 -12.00 0.58 -4.20
CA GLY A 95 -11.23 -0.24 -3.27
C GLY A 95 -9.93 -0.79 -3.86
N ALA A 96 -9.97 -1.29 -5.09
CA ALA A 96 -8.78 -1.76 -5.80
C ALA A 96 -7.77 -0.63 -6.03
N LEU A 97 -8.22 0.56 -6.45
CA LEU A 97 -7.37 1.74 -6.60
C LEU A 97 -6.78 2.20 -5.26
N GLY A 98 -7.59 2.20 -4.21
CA GLY A 98 -7.14 2.53 -2.85
C GLY A 98 -6.09 1.55 -2.32
N LEU A 99 -6.26 0.25 -2.61
CA LEU A 99 -5.31 -0.80 -2.23
C LEU A 99 -3.96 -0.66 -2.94
N LEU A 100 -3.94 -0.14 -4.17
CA LEU A 100 -2.74 0.06 -4.96
C LEU A 100 -1.91 1.27 -4.53
N ASN A 101 -2.47 2.19 -3.74
CA ASN A 101 -1.83 3.45 -3.35
C ASN A 101 -0.40 3.29 -2.79
N ILE A 102 -0.20 2.31 -1.90
CA ILE A 102 1.13 2.07 -1.30
C ILE A 102 2.10 1.44 -2.28
N LYS A 103 1.64 0.51 -3.12
CA LYS A 103 2.47 -0.10 -4.15
C LYS A 103 2.95 0.95 -5.15
N PHE A 104 2.09 1.89 -5.51
CA PHE A 104 2.46 3.05 -6.32
C PHE A 104 3.52 3.92 -5.65
N ASN A 105 3.36 4.23 -4.36
CA ASN A 105 4.33 5.05 -3.62
C ASN A 105 5.71 4.39 -3.53
N ILE A 106 5.75 3.07 -3.30
CA ILE A 106 6.99 2.27 -3.31
C ILE A 106 7.60 2.21 -4.71
N PHE A 107 6.76 2.03 -5.75
CA PHE A 107 7.21 1.97 -7.14
C PHE A 107 7.86 3.28 -7.58
N ILE A 108 7.27 4.43 -7.25
CA ILE A 108 7.84 5.75 -7.56
C ILE A 108 9.19 5.93 -6.86
N MET A 109 9.28 5.59 -5.58
CA MET A 109 10.53 5.72 -4.82
C MET A 109 11.64 4.79 -5.34
N THR A 110 11.28 3.55 -5.69
CA THR A 110 12.22 2.58 -6.28
C THR A 110 12.67 3.01 -7.67
N GLY A 111 11.74 3.50 -8.50
CA GLY A 111 12.04 4.06 -9.83
C GLY A 111 12.98 5.26 -9.74
N ALA A 112 12.74 6.17 -8.80
CA ALA A 112 13.62 7.32 -8.55
C ALA A 112 15.05 6.88 -8.17
N LEU A 113 15.19 5.89 -7.28
CA LEU A 113 16.49 5.34 -6.89
C LEU A 113 17.22 4.66 -8.06
N VAL A 114 16.50 3.94 -8.93
CA VAL A 114 17.08 3.29 -10.12
C VAL A 114 17.58 4.34 -11.11
N ILE A 115 16.79 5.40 -11.35
CA ILE A 115 17.18 6.52 -12.23
C ILE A 115 18.42 7.22 -11.66
N GLU A 116 18.47 7.45 -10.36
CA GLU A 116 19.64 8.05 -9.70
C GLU A 116 20.88 7.16 -9.81
N LYS A 117 20.73 5.84 -9.63
CA LYS A 117 21.81 4.86 -9.84
C LYS A 117 22.34 4.88 -11.26
N ILE A 118 21.46 4.95 -12.25
CA ILE A 118 21.84 5.01 -13.68
C ILE A 118 22.57 6.32 -13.97
N LYS A 119 22.09 7.45 -13.42
CA LYS A 119 22.72 8.76 -13.57
C LYS A 119 24.13 8.79 -12.96
N CYS A 120 24.31 8.20 -11.78
CA CYS A 120 25.63 8.05 -11.14
C CYS A 120 26.58 7.13 -11.93
N ARG A 121 26.08 6.04 -12.53
CA ARG A 121 26.88 5.17 -13.41
C ARG A 121 27.33 5.91 -14.68
N LEU A 122 26.45 6.68 -15.30
CA LEU A 122 26.74 7.50 -16.49
C LEU A 122 27.78 8.58 -16.22
N LYS A 123 27.74 9.21 -15.03
CA LYS A 123 28.71 10.24 -14.63
C LYS A 123 30.10 9.67 -14.32
N LYS A 124 30.22 8.35 -14.14
CA LYS A 124 31.48 7.64 -13.87
C LYS A 124 32.22 7.20 -15.14
N PHE A 125 31.54 7.29 -16.29
CA PHE A 125 32.06 6.93 -17.63
C PHE A 125 32.48 8.16 -18.46
N LYS A 126 32.34 9.37 -17.91
CA LYS A 126 32.75 10.63 -18.52
C LYS A 126 33.82 11.26 -17.66
#